data_AF-A0A955MAN6-F1
#
_entry.id   AF-A0A955MAN6-F1
#
_cell.length_a   1.000
_cell.length_b   1.000
_cell.length_c   1.000
_cell.angle_alpha   90.00
_cell.angle_beta   90.00
_cell.angle_gamma   90.00
#
_symmetry.space_group_name_H-M   'P 1'
#
loop_
_entity.id
_entity.type
_entity.pdbx_description
1 polymer ?
#
loop_
_entity_poly.entity_id
_entity_poly.type
_entity_poly.pdbx_seq_one_letter_code
_entity_poly.pdbx_strand_id
1 'polypeptide(L)'
;MDTLKFLNLTDFIVIAIILVFFIDGYTKGLLRNIFGLIAFGGGIFAGYSYFQTAGKLFIALTVSMTATIVLNLIFYFFRILLTKKKKDEEKSVFSFTQLLAGLINVSWKGGLFFIVLFLIVNVQLKLPYLDRIQNNIVESYTYATIYKVAGDKIPVISMDTESIKTIVEDPRKFQQLQSTESYQKLMDNQKIKDLYSDEDIARLAAEKNFVELIKNPKVQNLMQDKEILKDVFLLMKDAHNISKENPQ
;
A
#
# COMPACT_ATOMS: atom_id res chain seq x y z
N MET A 1 -23.06 10.12 26.27
CA MET A 1 -23.02 8.65 26.08
C MET A 1 -23.29 8.43 24.59
N ASP A 2 -22.37 8.94 23.76
CA ASP A 2 -22.62 9.27 22.34
C ASP A 2 -21.59 8.62 21.39
N THR A 3 -20.92 7.56 21.85
CA THR A 3 -19.89 6.84 21.07
C THR A 3 -20.45 5.68 20.23
N LEU A 4 -21.76 5.44 20.26
CA LEU A 4 -22.46 4.61 19.27
C LEU A 4 -22.83 5.43 18.03
N LYS A 5 -21.90 6.25 17.55
CA LYS A 5 -21.97 6.84 16.21
C LYS A 5 -21.75 5.68 15.22
N PHE A 6 -22.84 5.29 14.56
CA PHE A 6 -23.01 4.22 13.58
C PHE A 6 -21.71 3.58 13.09
N LEU A 7 -21.44 2.35 13.56
CA LEU A 7 -20.49 1.47 12.89
C LEU A 7 -20.98 1.27 11.46
N ASN A 8 -20.14 1.63 10.48
CA ASN A 8 -20.48 1.44 9.08
C ASN A 8 -20.43 -0.07 8.75
N LEU A 9 -21.06 -0.46 7.64
CA LEU A 9 -21.06 -1.84 7.16
C LEU A 9 -19.64 -2.42 7.09
N THR A 10 -18.67 -1.62 6.67
CA THR A 10 -17.24 -1.97 6.63
C THR A 10 -16.71 -2.36 8.01
N ASP A 11 -17.06 -1.62 9.07
CA ASP A 11 -16.56 -1.90 10.42
C ASP A 11 -17.10 -3.25 10.94
N PHE A 12 -18.37 -3.57 10.64
CA PHE A 12 -18.94 -4.89 10.95
C PHE A 12 -18.23 -6.02 10.19
N ILE A 13 -17.95 -5.82 8.91
CA ILE A 13 -17.21 -6.79 8.09
C ILE A 13 -15.80 -7.00 8.64
N VAL A 14 -15.09 -5.91 9.00
CA VAL A 14 -13.76 -5.97 9.58
C VAL A 14 -13.77 -6.77 10.89
N ILE A 15 -14.69 -6.47 11.81
CA ILE A 15 -14.82 -7.17 13.09
C ILE A 15 -15.09 -8.66 12.86
N ALA A 16 -16.03 -9.00 11.96
CA ALA A 16 -16.36 -10.38 11.63
C ALA A 16 -15.13 -11.13 11.05
N ILE A 17 -14.39 -10.51 10.14
CA ILE A 17 -13.17 -11.09 9.56
C ILE A 17 -12.08 -11.30 10.61
N ILE A 18 -11.87 -10.32 11.49
CA ILE A 18 -10.90 -10.43 12.60
C ILE A 18 -11.27 -11.58 13.53
N LEU A 19 -12.55 -11.74 13.88
CA LEU A 19 -13.02 -12.87 14.68
C LEU A 19 -12.78 -14.21 13.99
N VAL A 20 -13.06 -14.31 12.69
CA VAL A 20 -12.76 -15.50 11.89
C VAL A 20 -11.27 -15.82 11.90
N PHE A 21 -10.40 -14.81 11.72
CA PHE A 21 -8.94 -14.99 11.81
C PHE A 21 -8.51 -15.43 13.21
N PHE A 22 -9.10 -14.88 14.27
CA PHE A 22 -8.80 -15.29 15.63
C PHE A 22 -9.15 -16.76 15.85
N ILE A 23 -10.37 -17.17 15.50
CA ILE A 23 -10.85 -18.57 15.65
C ILE A 23 -10.01 -19.52 14.80
N ASP A 24 -9.68 -19.15 13.57
CA ASP A 24 -8.80 -19.94 12.70
C ASP A 24 -7.41 -20.11 13.32
N GLY A 25 -6.86 -19.05 13.91
CA GLY A 25 -5.56 -19.09 14.56
C GLY A 25 -5.56 -19.92 15.83
N TYR A 26 -6.62 -19.75 16.63
CA TYR A 26 -6.85 -20.47 17.88
C TYR A 26 -6.96 -21.99 17.64
N THR A 27 -7.72 -22.41 16.61
CA THR A 27 -7.94 -23.83 16.28
C THR A 27 -6.71 -24.50 15.64
N LYS A 28 -5.93 -23.76 14.84
CA LYS A 28 -4.75 -24.30 14.15
C LYS A 28 -3.51 -24.44 15.03
N GLY A 29 -3.44 -23.69 16.12
CA GLY A 29 -2.33 -23.67 17.06
C GLY A 29 -1.14 -22.82 16.59
N LEU A 30 -0.27 -22.47 17.53
CA LEU A 30 0.78 -21.46 17.37
C LEU A 30 1.78 -21.81 16.26
N LEU A 31 2.29 -23.05 16.27
CA LEU A 31 3.33 -23.50 15.33
C LEU A 31 2.87 -23.39 13.88
N ARG A 32 1.59 -23.67 13.59
CA ARG A 32 1.07 -23.61 12.22
C ARG A 32 1.02 -22.17 11.70
N ASN A 33 0.72 -21.21 12.56
CA ASN A 33 0.68 -19.79 12.17
C ASN A 33 2.10 -19.24 11.97
N ILE A 34 3.06 -19.65 12.82
CA ILE A 34 4.48 -19.26 12.68
C ILE A 34 5.07 -19.84 11.40
N PHE A 35 4.81 -21.10 11.06
CA PHE A 35 5.30 -21.66 9.79
C PHE A 35 4.75 -20.93 8.56
N GLY A 36 3.48 -20.51 8.60
CA GLY A 36 2.91 -19.69 7.53
C GLY A 36 3.62 -18.34 7.38
N LEU A 37 3.96 -17.69 8.50
CA LEU A 37 4.73 -16.45 8.53
C LEU A 37 6.14 -16.62 7.96
N ILE A 38 6.85 -17.66 8.40
CA ILE A 38 8.20 -17.98 7.93
C ILE A 38 8.18 -18.31 6.44
N ALA A 39 7.19 -19.10 5.98
CA ALA A 39 7.05 -19.45 4.57
C ALA A 39 6.82 -18.21 3.70
N PHE A 40 5.97 -17.29 4.16
CA PHE A 40 5.72 -16.04 3.44
C PHE A 40 6.94 -15.11 3.42
N GLY A 41 7.62 -14.94 4.57
CA GLY A 41 8.85 -14.16 4.64
C GLY A 41 9.96 -14.73 3.75
N GLY A 42 10.11 -16.05 3.75
CA GLY A 42 11.02 -16.76 2.86
C GLY A 42 10.66 -16.60 1.38
N GLY A 43 9.36 -16.58 1.05
CA GLY A 43 8.87 -16.29 -0.30
C GLY A 43 9.24 -14.89 -0.77
N ILE A 44 8.97 -13.86 0.05
CA ILE A 44 9.36 -12.48 -0.26
C ILE A 44 10.87 -12.39 -0.48
N PHE A 45 11.66 -12.97 0.43
CA PHE A 45 13.11 -12.95 0.32
C PHE A 45 13.59 -13.58 -0.99
N ALA A 46 13.07 -14.76 -1.35
CA ALA A 46 13.40 -15.43 -2.60
C ALA A 46 13.03 -14.58 -3.84
N GLY A 47 11.85 -13.97 -3.85
CA GLY A 47 11.42 -13.07 -4.92
C GLY A 47 12.31 -11.84 -5.03
N TYR A 48 12.67 -11.22 -3.90
CA TYR A 48 13.57 -10.06 -3.87
C TYR A 48 14.97 -10.41 -4.37
N SER A 49 15.56 -11.51 -3.90
CA SER A 49 16.86 -11.99 -4.38
C SER A 49 16.83 -12.24 -5.89
N TYR A 50 15.75 -12.84 -6.41
CA TYR A 50 15.58 -13.05 -7.84
C TYR A 50 15.45 -11.72 -8.61
N PHE A 51 14.68 -10.76 -8.09
CA PHE A 51 14.52 -9.45 -8.72
C PHE A 51 15.86 -8.73 -8.88
N GLN A 52 16.72 -8.78 -7.86
CA GLN A 52 18.05 -8.17 -7.90
C GLN A 52 18.94 -8.76 -9.00
N THR A 53 18.79 -10.05 -9.33
CA THR A 53 19.60 -10.70 -10.37
C THR A 53 19.02 -10.52 -11.77
N ALA A 54 17.70 -10.64 -11.93
CA ALA A 54 17.06 -10.72 -13.25
C ALA A 54 16.40 -9.41 -13.71
N GLY A 55 16.11 -8.47 -12.81
CA GLY A 55 15.40 -7.21 -13.09
C GLY A 55 13.94 -7.36 -13.52
N LYS A 56 13.41 -8.58 -13.61
CA LYS A 56 12.05 -8.87 -14.11
C LYS A 56 11.06 -9.00 -12.95
N LEU A 57 10.34 -7.92 -12.67
CA LEU A 57 9.37 -7.84 -11.55
C LEU A 57 8.30 -8.95 -11.57
N PHE A 58 7.71 -9.21 -12.73
CA PHE A 58 6.66 -10.24 -12.86
C PHE A 58 7.17 -11.63 -12.47
N ILE A 59 8.36 -12.01 -12.93
CA ILE A 59 8.94 -13.32 -12.61
C ILE A 59 9.31 -13.38 -11.12
N ALA A 60 9.86 -12.29 -10.56
CA ALA A 60 10.15 -12.21 -9.13
C ALA A 60 8.91 -12.43 -8.24
N LEU A 61 7.75 -11.86 -8.64
CA LEU A 61 6.48 -12.09 -7.95
C LEU A 61 6.04 -13.55 -8.04
N THR A 62 6.12 -14.16 -9.22
CA THR A 62 5.80 -15.59 -9.40
C THR A 62 6.72 -16.48 -8.57
N VAL A 63 8.02 -16.17 -8.50
CA VAL A 63 8.99 -16.87 -7.66
C VAL A 63 8.60 -16.75 -6.18
N SER A 64 8.25 -15.55 -5.71
CA SER A 64 7.80 -15.35 -4.32
C SER A 64 6.56 -16.17 -3.96
N MET A 65 5.56 -16.18 -4.84
CA MET A 65 4.34 -16.99 -4.64
C MET A 65 4.66 -18.48 -4.62
N THR A 66 5.47 -18.96 -5.58
CA THR A 66 5.86 -20.37 -5.69
C THR A 66 6.67 -20.82 -4.47
N ALA A 67 7.66 -20.04 -4.05
CA ALA A 67 8.48 -20.32 -2.89
C ALA A 67 7.64 -20.41 -1.60
N THR A 68 6.66 -19.52 -1.42
CA THR A 68 5.74 -19.57 -0.27
C THR A 68 4.94 -20.88 -0.24
N ILE A 69 4.45 -21.34 -1.40
CA ILE A 69 3.70 -22.60 -1.51
C ILE A 69 4.61 -23.79 -1.20
N VAL A 70 5.81 -23.83 -1.79
CA VAL A 70 6.79 -24.91 -1.58
C VAL A 70 7.22 -24.99 -0.11
N LEU A 71 7.53 -23.86 0.54
CA LEU A 71 7.88 -23.83 1.96
C LEU A 71 6.75 -24.32 2.86
N ASN A 72 5.50 -23.93 2.57
CA ASN A 72 4.34 -24.43 3.31
C ASN A 72 4.16 -25.95 3.15
N LEU A 73 4.40 -26.50 1.95
CA LEU A 73 4.38 -27.95 1.71
C LEU A 73 5.49 -28.66 2.49
N ILE A 74 6.72 -28.13 2.48
CA ILE A 74 7.85 -28.69 3.25
C ILE A 74 7.53 -28.73 4.74
N PHE A 75 7.03 -27.62 5.32
CA PHE A 75 6.65 -27.58 6.73
C PHE A 75 5.50 -28.54 7.06
N TYR A 76 4.55 -28.71 6.13
CA TYR A 76 3.47 -29.68 6.27
C TYR A 76 4.00 -31.12 6.34
N PHE A 77 4.88 -31.51 5.41
CA PHE A 77 5.53 -32.83 5.41
C PHE A 77 6.38 -33.05 6.66
N PHE A 78 7.17 -32.05 7.04
CA PHE A 78 8.01 -32.10 8.24
C PHE A 78 7.17 -32.34 9.50
N ARG A 79 6.01 -31.68 9.61
CA ARG A 79 5.07 -31.92 10.71
C ARG A 79 4.55 -33.35 10.71
N ILE A 80 4.11 -33.88 9.57
CA ILE A 80 3.62 -35.28 9.47
C ILE A 80 4.70 -36.25 9.96
N LEU A 81 5.96 -36.01 9.56
CA LEU A 81 7.08 -36.85 9.94
C LEU A 81 7.33 -36.82 11.46
N LEU A 82 7.23 -35.64 12.08
CA LEU A 82 7.38 -35.48 13.53
C LEU A 82 6.18 -36.00 14.34
N THR A 83 4.97 -35.97 13.80
CA THR A 83 3.74 -36.30 14.54
C THR A 83 3.46 -37.81 14.59
N LYS A 84 4.20 -38.65 13.86
CA LYS A 84 4.04 -40.11 13.88
C LYS A 84 4.30 -40.78 15.25
N LYS A 85 4.71 -40.04 16.29
CA LYS A 85 5.18 -40.61 17.57
C LYS A 85 4.36 -40.29 18.83
N LYS A 86 3.21 -39.60 18.75
CA LYS A 86 2.34 -39.37 19.91
C LYS A 86 0.88 -39.67 19.57
N LYS A 87 0.50 -40.91 19.82
CA LYS A 87 -0.88 -41.33 20.05
C LYS A 87 -1.02 -41.39 21.56
N ASP A 88 -2.10 -40.81 22.07
CA ASP A 88 -2.48 -40.75 23.49
C ASP A 88 -1.79 -39.63 24.29
N GLU A 89 -2.43 -38.46 24.31
CA GLU A 89 -2.83 -37.83 25.57
C GLU A 89 -3.87 -36.72 25.33
N GLU A 90 -4.67 -36.50 26.36
CA GLU A 90 -6.01 -35.92 26.40
C GLU A 90 -6.22 -34.52 25.82
N LYS A 91 -7.46 -34.32 25.39
CA LYS A 91 -8.07 -33.03 25.06
C LYS A 91 -8.14 -32.12 26.29
N SER A 92 -8.16 -30.83 25.99
CA SER A 92 -8.72 -29.76 26.82
C SER A 92 -7.87 -29.29 28.00
N VAL A 93 -6.93 -28.40 27.70
CA VAL A 93 -6.72 -27.23 28.56
C VAL A 93 -6.68 -26.02 27.63
N PHE A 94 -7.51 -25.02 27.94
CA PHE A 94 -7.41 -23.66 27.40
C PHE A 94 -5.97 -23.19 27.58
N SER A 95 -5.17 -23.37 26.54
CA SER A 95 -3.74 -23.19 26.65
C SER A 95 -3.46 -21.77 26.18
N PHE A 96 -2.76 -20.99 27.00
CA PHE A 96 -2.27 -19.65 26.66
C PHE A 96 -1.62 -19.60 25.25
N THR A 97 -1.03 -20.72 24.82
CA THR A 97 -0.49 -20.92 23.46
C THR A 97 -1.54 -20.82 22.33
N GLN A 98 -2.78 -21.23 22.54
CA GLN A 98 -3.89 -21.09 21.58
C GLN A 98 -4.39 -19.65 21.48
N LEU A 99 -4.45 -18.94 22.61
CA LEU A 99 -4.74 -17.50 22.61
C LEU A 99 -3.68 -16.73 21.84
N LEU A 100 -2.39 -16.98 22.12
CA LEU A 100 -1.28 -16.40 21.35
C LEU A 100 -1.36 -16.77 19.87
N ALA A 101 -1.75 -18.01 19.55
CA ALA A 101 -1.94 -18.43 18.16
C ALA A 101 -3.03 -17.62 17.45
N GLY A 102 -4.16 -17.38 18.12
CA GLY A 102 -5.23 -16.51 17.64
C GLY A 102 -4.73 -15.09 17.41
N LEU A 103 -4.04 -14.49 18.38
CA LEU A 103 -3.49 -13.14 18.28
C LEU A 103 -2.48 -13.01 17.13
N ILE A 104 -1.51 -13.93 17.01
CA ILE A 104 -0.53 -13.92 15.92
C ILE A 104 -1.23 -14.05 14.56
N ASN A 105 -2.26 -14.90 14.44
CA ASN A 105 -2.98 -15.06 13.18
C ASN A 105 -3.76 -13.79 12.82
N VAL A 106 -4.38 -13.12 13.80
CA VAL A 106 -5.02 -11.82 13.62
C VAL A 106 -4.01 -10.77 13.20
N SER A 107 -2.86 -10.67 13.87
CA SER A 107 -1.82 -9.71 13.51
C SER A 107 -1.33 -9.92 12.07
N TRP A 108 -1.10 -11.17 11.67
CA TRP A 108 -0.60 -11.49 10.34
C TRP A 108 -1.67 -11.30 9.24
N LYS A 109 -2.76 -12.06 9.32
CA LYS A 109 -3.82 -12.03 8.30
C LYS A 109 -4.59 -10.73 8.32
N GLY A 110 -4.79 -10.16 9.51
CA GLY A 110 -5.36 -8.82 9.66
C GLY A 110 -4.46 -7.76 9.04
N GLY A 111 -3.13 -7.83 9.26
CA GLY A 111 -2.18 -6.95 8.57
C GLY A 111 -2.29 -7.02 7.05
N LEU A 112 -2.31 -8.22 6.47
CA LEU A 112 -2.51 -8.41 5.02
C LEU A 112 -3.87 -7.88 4.55
N PHE A 113 -4.94 -8.13 5.31
CA PHE A 113 -6.27 -7.65 5.00
C PHE A 113 -6.34 -6.10 5.02
N PHE A 114 -5.68 -5.46 5.99
CA PHE A 114 -5.59 -4.00 6.04
C PHE A 114 -4.77 -3.42 4.89
N ILE A 115 -3.70 -4.09 4.46
CA ILE A 115 -2.97 -3.70 3.23
C ILE A 115 -3.92 -3.76 2.03
N VAL A 116 -4.73 -4.81 1.90
CA VAL A 116 -5.71 -4.93 0.81
C VAL A 116 -6.77 -3.82 0.87
N LEU A 117 -7.34 -3.53 2.04
CA LEU A 117 -8.27 -2.42 2.21
C LEU A 117 -7.64 -1.08 1.82
N PHE A 118 -6.40 -0.85 2.26
CA PHE A 118 -5.64 0.34 1.90
C PHE A 118 -5.43 0.44 0.38
N LEU A 119 -5.05 -0.66 -0.27
CA LEU A 119 -4.92 -0.69 -1.73
C LEU A 119 -6.26 -0.40 -2.43
N ILE A 120 -7.36 -0.99 -1.99
CA ILE A 120 -8.69 -0.75 -2.57
C ILE A 120 -9.05 0.74 -2.52
N VAL A 121 -8.78 1.43 -1.41
CA VAL A 121 -9.05 2.87 -1.28
C VAL A 121 -8.16 3.72 -2.20
N ASN A 122 -6.90 3.32 -2.38
CA ASN A 122 -5.93 4.09 -3.18
C ASN A 122 -5.97 3.78 -4.68
N VAL A 123 -6.64 2.70 -5.09
CA VAL A 123 -6.73 2.30 -6.49
C VAL A 123 -7.77 3.16 -7.23
N GLN A 124 -7.31 4.00 -8.16
CA GLN A 124 -8.15 4.89 -8.98
C GLN A 124 -8.83 4.15 -10.15
N LEU A 125 -9.52 3.04 -9.90
CA LEU A 125 -10.31 2.35 -10.93
C LEU A 125 -11.71 2.95 -10.97
N LYS A 126 -12.08 3.56 -12.11
CA LYS A 126 -13.41 4.12 -12.38
C LYS A 126 -14.45 3.02 -12.62
N LEU A 127 -14.73 2.20 -11.61
CA LEU A 127 -15.77 1.19 -11.64
C LEU A 127 -16.93 1.65 -10.73
N PRO A 128 -18.17 1.75 -11.23
CA PRO A 128 -19.29 2.34 -10.49
C PRO A 128 -19.64 1.59 -9.18
N TYR A 129 -19.26 0.31 -9.06
CA TYR A 129 -19.40 -0.45 -7.82
C TYR A 129 -18.26 -0.20 -6.82
N LEU A 130 -17.07 0.17 -7.30
CA LEU A 130 -15.89 0.38 -6.48
C LEU A 130 -15.98 1.69 -5.70
N ASP A 131 -16.52 2.75 -6.30
CA ASP A 131 -16.71 4.05 -5.64
C ASP A 131 -17.55 3.92 -4.35
N ARG A 132 -18.61 3.11 -4.38
CA ARG A 132 -19.43 2.83 -3.20
C ARG A 132 -18.64 2.11 -2.11
N ILE A 133 -17.81 1.14 -2.49
CA ILE A 133 -16.99 0.38 -1.54
C ILE A 133 -15.91 1.28 -0.95
N GLN A 134 -15.24 2.07 -1.78
CA GLN A 134 -14.21 3.01 -1.35
C GLN A 134 -14.76 4.04 -0.38
N ASN A 135 -15.90 4.66 -0.68
CA ASN A 135 -16.53 5.63 0.22
C ASN A 135 -16.91 4.99 1.57
N ASN A 136 -17.48 3.79 1.56
CA ASN A 136 -17.78 3.05 2.79
C ASN A 136 -16.52 2.67 3.59
N ILE A 137 -15.38 2.47 2.95
CA ILE A 137 -14.12 2.20 3.64
C ILE A 137 -13.54 3.50 4.20
N VAL A 138 -13.50 4.58 3.43
CA VAL A 138 -12.94 5.88 3.84
C VAL A 138 -13.69 6.46 5.04
N GLU A 139 -15.02 6.32 5.07
CA GLU A 139 -15.86 6.76 6.19
C GLU A 139 -15.79 5.84 7.42
N SER A 140 -15.15 4.66 7.32
CA SER A 140 -15.08 3.70 8.42
C SER A 140 -14.14 4.15 9.53
N TYR A 141 -14.49 3.81 10.77
CA TYR A 141 -13.63 4.07 11.93
C TYR A 141 -12.32 3.28 11.84
N THR A 142 -12.40 2.07 11.31
CA THR A 142 -11.26 1.20 11.03
C THR A 142 -10.22 1.92 10.16
N TYR A 143 -10.64 2.48 9.03
CA TYR A 143 -9.74 3.20 8.12
C TYR A 143 -9.14 4.45 8.77
N ALA A 144 -9.95 5.23 9.49
CA ALA A 144 -9.47 6.40 10.23
C ALA A 144 -8.37 6.04 11.25
N THR A 145 -8.45 4.87 11.88
CA THR A 145 -7.44 4.41 12.84
C THR A 145 -6.15 3.99 12.14
N ILE A 146 -6.26 3.28 11.01
CA ILE A 146 -5.09 2.89 10.19
C ILE A 146 -4.39 4.13 9.65
N TYR A 147 -5.15 5.09 9.11
CA TYR A 147 -4.60 6.32 8.58
C TYR A 147 -3.88 7.16 9.64
N LYS A 148 -4.38 7.21 10.89
CA LYS A 148 -3.66 7.89 11.99
C LYS A 148 -2.31 7.26 12.30
N VAL A 149 -2.18 5.93 12.18
CA VAL A 149 -0.93 5.22 12.50
C VAL A 149 0.04 5.21 11.32
N ALA A 150 -0.48 5.11 10.10
CA ALA A 150 0.31 4.93 8.89
C ALA A 150 0.48 6.20 8.04
N GLY A 151 -0.45 7.15 8.13
CA GLY A 151 -0.55 8.33 7.24
C GLY A 151 0.63 9.30 7.35
N ASP A 152 1.25 9.41 8.52
CA ASP A 152 2.45 10.25 8.68
C ASP A 152 3.71 9.62 8.04
N LYS A 153 3.69 8.31 7.79
CA LYS A 153 4.83 7.54 7.26
C LYS A 153 4.66 7.13 5.80
N ILE A 154 3.43 7.02 5.33
CA ILE A 154 3.12 6.76 3.94
C ILE A 154 2.76 8.12 3.35
N PRO A 155 3.64 8.77 2.56
CA PRO A 155 3.22 9.91 1.75
C PRO A 155 2.16 9.37 0.80
N VAL A 156 0.90 9.55 1.16
CA VAL A 156 -0.20 9.25 0.27
C VAL A 156 -0.03 10.22 -0.88
N ILE A 157 0.55 9.72 -1.97
CA ILE A 157 0.50 10.35 -3.28
C ILE A 157 -0.95 10.19 -3.74
N SER A 158 -1.89 10.81 -3.02
CA SER A 158 -3.09 11.28 -3.67
C SER A 158 -2.57 12.41 -4.53
N MET A 159 -2.13 12.07 -5.75
CA MET A 159 -2.26 13.00 -6.86
C MET A 159 -3.75 13.29 -6.88
N ASP A 160 -4.13 14.33 -6.14
CA ASP A 160 -5.45 14.90 -6.21
C ASP A 160 -5.52 15.51 -7.60
N THR A 161 -5.89 14.65 -8.56
CA THR A 161 -5.95 14.97 -9.97
C THR A 161 -6.93 16.12 -10.19
N GLU A 162 -7.90 16.29 -9.29
CA GLU A 162 -8.84 17.39 -9.30
C GLU A 162 -8.18 18.70 -8.86
N SER A 163 -7.35 18.69 -7.80
CA SER A 163 -6.51 19.84 -7.43
C SER A 163 -5.55 20.25 -8.56
N ILE A 164 -4.84 19.28 -9.15
CA ILE A 164 -3.91 19.56 -10.25
C ILE A 164 -4.66 20.10 -11.47
N LYS A 165 -5.80 19.49 -11.82
CA LYS A 165 -6.63 19.94 -12.93
C LYS A 165 -7.12 21.38 -12.70
N THR A 166 -7.59 21.68 -11.49
CA THR A 166 -8.07 23.03 -11.15
C THR A 166 -6.97 24.08 -11.29
N ILE A 167 -5.74 23.76 -10.89
CA ILE A 167 -4.61 24.67 -11.03
C ILE A 167 -4.19 24.84 -12.48
N VAL A 168 -4.18 23.76 -13.27
CA VAL A 168 -3.79 23.81 -14.70
C VAL A 168 -4.84 24.54 -15.53
N GLU A 169 -6.12 24.44 -15.17
CA GLU A 169 -7.23 25.09 -15.87
C GLU A 169 -7.46 26.55 -15.44
N ASP A 170 -7.04 26.95 -14.22
CA ASP A 170 -7.14 28.33 -13.72
C ASP A 170 -5.76 29.05 -13.79
N PRO A 171 -5.58 29.99 -14.74
CA PRO A 171 -4.33 30.73 -14.89
C PRO A 171 -3.89 31.48 -13.63
N ARG A 172 -4.82 31.91 -12.76
CA ARG A 172 -4.48 32.64 -11.53
C ARG A 172 -3.87 31.73 -10.48
N LYS A 173 -4.47 30.55 -10.30
CA LYS A 173 -3.93 29.51 -9.39
C LYS A 173 -2.60 28.96 -9.89
N PHE A 174 -2.45 28.83 -11.21
CA PHE A 174 -1.15 28.49 -11.79
C PHE A 174 -0.08 29.55 -11.49
N GLN A 175 -0.39 30.85 -11.65
CA GLN A 175 0.54 31.93 -11.29
C GLN A 175 0.90 31.96 -9.80
N GLN A 176 -0.07 31.68 -8.92
CA GLN A 176 0.19 31.52 -7.48
C GLN A 176 1.14 30.35 -7.23
N LEU A 177 0.93 29.22 -7.89
CA LEU A 177 1.83 28.07 -7.78
C LEU A 177 3.25 28.41 -8.28
N GLN A 178 3.36 29.15 -9.38
CA GLN A 178 4.66 29.61 -9.90
C GLN A 178 5.41 30.54 -8.93
N SER A 179 4.68 31.21 -8.06
CA SER A 179 5.22 32.13 -7.07
C SER A 179 5.69 31.42 -5.79
N THR A 180 5.43 30.12 -5.64
CA THR A 180 5.87 29.37 -4.45
C THR A 180 7.36 29.05 -4.51
N GLU A 181 8.00 29.04 -3.34
CA GLU A 181 9.39 28.65 -3.21
C GLU A 181 9.64 27.22 -3.72
N SER A 182 8.69 26.31 -3.49
CA SER A 182 8.75 24.93 -3.96
C SER A 182 8.80 24.83 -5.50
N TYR A 183 8.04 25.68 -6.22
CA TYR A 183 8.08 25.72 -7.68
C TYR A 183 9.40 26.28 -8.19
N GLN A 184 9.84 27.42 -7.65
CA GLN A 184 11.10 28.05 -8.05
C GLN A 184 12.28 27.11 -7.82
N LYS A 185 12.35 26.48 -6.65
CA LYS A 185 13.40 25.53 -6.30
C LYS A 185 13.43 24.32 -7.25
N LEU A 186 12.27 23.81 -7.63
CA LEU A 186 12.19 22.70 -8.58
C LEU A 186 12.64 23.14 -9.98
N MET A 187 12.20 24.31 -10.44
CA MET A 187 12.60 24.85 -11.75
C MET A 187 14.07 25.26 -11.81
N ASP A 188 14.67 25.62 -10.67
CA ASP A 188 16.09 25.94 -10.57
C ASP A 188 17.01 24.73 -10.55
N ASN A 189 16.44 23.54 -10.31
CA ASN A 189 17.21 22.30 -10.28
C ASN A 189 17.73 21.94 -11.68
N GLN A 190 19.05 21.73 -11.79
CA GLN A 190 19.69 21.42 -13.07
C GLN A 190 19.12 20.15 -13.73
N LYS A 191 18.83 19.11 -12.95
CA LYS A 191 18.29 17.84 -13.49
C LYS A 191 16.90 18.03 -14.09
N ILE A 192 16.11 18.96 -13.54
CA ILE A 192 14.79 19.33 -14.05
C ILE A 192 14.95 20.14 -15.35
N LYS A 193 15.86 21.12 -15.37
CA LYS A 193 16.18 21.92 -16.58
C LYS A 193 16.66 21.03 -17.74
N ASP A 194 17.52 20.06 -17.43
CA ASP A 194 18.02 19.09 -18.41
C ASP A 194 16.89 18.22 -18.97
N LEU A 195 15.90 17.88 -18.14
CA LEU A 195 14.72 17.12 -18.56
C LEU A 195 13.78 17.96 -19.46
N TYR A 196 13.57 19.24 -19.15
CA TYR A 196 12.76 20.14 -19.99
C TYR A 196 13.41 20.45 -21.34
N SER A 197 14.73 20.39 -21.40
CA SER A 197 15.50 20.62 -22.64
C SER A 197 15.53 19.39 -23.55
N ASP A 198 15.00 18.25 -23.09
CA ASP A 198 14.91 17.03 -23.88
C ASP A 198 13.70 17.09 -24.85
N GLU A 199 13.97 17.02 -26.15
CA GLU A 199 12.95 17.12 -27.20
C GLU A 199 11.87 16.04 -27.10
N ASP A 200 12.23 14.81 -26.68
CA ASP A 200 11.26 13.72 -26.56
C ASP A 200 10.34 13.93 -25.35
N ILE A 201 10.88 14.37 -24.22
CA ILE A 201 10.09 14.74 -23.03
C ILE A 201 9.18 15.93 -23.35
N ALA A 202 9.72 16.98 -23.98
CA ALA A 202 8.95 18.17 -24.34
C ALA A 202 7.79 17.82 -25.28
N ARG A 203 8.02 16.95 -26.28
CA ARG A 203 6.98 16.44 -27.16
C ARG A 203 5.91 15.65 -26.38
N LEU A 204 6.32 14.69 -25.55
CA LEU A 204 5.40 13.88 -24.75
C LEU A 204 4.56 14.72 -23.78
N ALA A 205 5.15 15.76 -23.19
CA ALA A 205 4.47 16.70 -22.31
C ALA A 205 3.44 17.55 -23.08
N ALA A 206 3.82 18.06 -24.27
CA ALA A 206 2.92 18.83 -25.13
C ALA A 206 1.73 18.00 -25.64
N GLU A 207 1.97 16.73 -25.97
CA GLU A 207 0.94 15.76 -26.37
C GLU A 207 0.09 15.25 -25.18
N LYS A 208 0.39 15.67 -23.95
CA LYS A 208 -0.26 15.21 -22.71
C LYS A 208 -0.20 13.68 -22.55
N ASN A 209 0.83 13.03 -23.12
CA ASN A 209 1.03 11.59 -23.03
C ASN A 209 1.80 11.22 -21.75
N PHE A 210 1.16 11.44 -20.60
CA PHE A 210 1.77 11.23 -19.28
C PHE A 210 2.20 9.78 -19.03
N VAL A 211 1.54 8.80 -19.68
CA VAL A 211 1.87 7.38 -19.53
C VAL A 211 3.24 7.08 -20.13
N GLU A 212 3.50 7.56 -21.35
CA GLU A 212 4.82 7.40 -21.98
C GLU A 212 5.88 8.28 -21.31
N LEU A 213 5.49 9.47 -20.80
CA LEU A 213 6.37 10.33 -20.03
C LEU A 213 6.91 9.62 -18.77
N ILE A 214 6.04 8.98 -17.98
CA ILE A 214 6.44 8.26 -16.75
C ILE A 214 7.26 6.99 -17.05
N LYS A 215 7.06 6.40 -18.22
CA LYS A 215 7.89 5.26 -18.67
C LYS A 215 9.26 5.68 -19.18
N ASN A 216 9.46 6.97 -19.50
CA ASN A 216 10.74 7.43 -20.02
C ASN A 216 11.86 7.21 -18.99
N PRO A 217 12.98 6.56 -19.35
CA PRO A 217 14.07 6.28 -18.42
C PRO A 217 14.64 7.52 -17.72
N LYS A 218 14.68 8.68 -18.40
CA LYS A 218 15.18 9.93 -17.81
C LYS A 218 14.26 10.42 -16.69
N VAL A 219 12.94 10.32 -16.89
CA VAL A 219 11.94 10.65 -15.87
C VAL A 219 12.00 9.66 -14.72
N GLN A 220 12.14 8.36 -14.99
CA GLN A 220 12.27 7.36 -13.94
C GLN A 220 13.52 7.55 -13.08
N ASN A 221 14.66 7.86 -13.70
CA ASN A 221 15.91 8.15 -13.00
C ASN A 221 15.77 9.39 -12.12
N LEU A 222 15.08 10.42 -12.62
CA LEU A 222 14.79 11.62 -11.85
C LEU A 222 13.87 11.32 -10.66
N MET A 223 12.85 10.47 -10.83
CA MET A 223 11.93 10.04 -9.76
C MET A 223 12.58 9.12 -8.73
N GLN A 224 13.81 8.64 -8.95
CA GLN A 224 14.59 7.91 -7.95
C GLN A 224 15.47 8.85 -7.11
N ASP A 225 15.62 10.11 -7.52
CA ASP A 225 16.36 11.10 -6.78
C ASP A 225 15.54 11.58 -5.57
N LYS A 226 16.09 11.37 -4.37
CA LYS A 226 15.41 11.70 -3.10
C LYS A 226 15.17 13.19 -2.93
N GLU A 227 16.05 14.05 -3.42
CA GLU A 227 15.89 15.49 -3.30
C GLU A 227 14.80 15.98 -4.25
N ILE A 228 14.80 15.49 -5.48
CA ILE A 228 13.74 15.80 -6.46
C ILE A 228 12.38 15.32 -5.96
N LEU A 229 12.27 14.08 -5.47
CA LEU A 229 11.03 13.56 -4.92
C LEU A 229 10.49 14.42 -3.78
N LYS A 230 11.37 14.91 -2.90
CA LYS A 230 10.99 15.80 -1.81
C LYS A 230 10.47 17.13 -2.33
N ASP A 231 11.14 17.73 -3.30
CA ASP A 231 10.75 19.04 -3.86
C ASP A 231 9.45 18.93 -4.68
N VAL A 232 9.28 17.85 -5.45
CA VAL A 232 8.01 17.52 -6.13
C VAL A 232 6.88 17.33 -5.13
N PHE A 233 7.13 16.67 -4.00
CA PHE A 233 6.12 16.50 -2.95
C PHE A 233 5.71 17.84 -2.31
N LEU A 234 6.67 18.72 -2.04
CA LEU A 234 6.38 20.06 -1.52
C LEU A 234 5.56 20.88 -2.53
N LEU A 235 5.90 20.81 -3.82
CA LEU A 235 5.13 21.46 -4.87
C LEU A 235 3.69 20.93 -4.94
N MET A 236 3.49 19.62 -4.84
CA MET A 236 2.15 19.01 -4.81
C MET A 236 1.34 19.46 -3.58
N LYS A 237 2.01 19.61 -2.43
CA LYS A 237 1.37 20.13 -1.21
C LYS A 237 0.92 21.58 -1.39
N ASP A 238 1.76 22.43 -1.95
CA ASP A 238 1.43 23.83 -2.22
C ASP A 238 0.28 23.93 -3.24
N ALA A 239 0.34 23.12 -4.29
CA ALA A 239 -0.72 22.99 -5.28
C ALA A 239 -2.07 22.64 -4.62
N HIS A 240 -2.10 21.65 -3.74
CA HIS A 240 -3.31 21.24 -3.02
C HIS A 240 -3.84 22.33 -2.08
N ASN A 241 -2.97 23.16 -1.49
CA ASN A 241 -3.42 24.28 -0.66
C ASN A 241 -4.06 25.38 -1.53
N ILE A 242 -3.43 25.73 -2.65
CA ILE A 242 -3.92 26.74 -3.60
C ILE A 242 -5.24 26.31 -4.26
N SER A 243 -5.40 25.01 -4.57
CA SER A 243 -6.66 24.51 -5.14
C SER A 243 -7.83 24.67 -4.17
N LYS A 244 -7.60 24.52 -2.86
CA LYS A 244 -8.58 24.70 -1.78
C LYS A 244 -8.84 26.14 -1.39
N GLU A 245 -7.94 27.06 -1.70
CA GLU A 245 -8.20 28.49 -1.53
C GLU A 245 -9.28 28.94 -2.53
N ASN A 246 -10.40 29.39 -1.97
CA ASN A 246 -11.53 29.92 -2.72
C ASN A 246 -11.10 31.29 -3.30
N PRO A 247 -11.27 31.54 -4.60
CA PRO A 247 -11.07 32.89 -5.12
C PRO A 247 -12.17 33.77 -4.51
N GLN A 248 -11.79 34.68 -3.60
CA GLN A 248 -12.61 35.85 -3.29
C GLN A 248 -12.67 36.78 -4.51
#